data_AF-A0A2D4JJ38-F1
#
_entry.id   AF-A0A2D4JJ38-F1
#
_cell.length_a   1.000
_cell.length_b   1.000
_cell.length_c   1.000
_cell.angle_alpha   90.00
_cell.angle_beta   90.00
_cell.angle_gamma   90.00
#
_symmetry.space_group_name_H-M   'P 1'
#
loop_
_entity.id
_entity.type
_entity.pdbx_description
1 polymer ?
#
loop_
_entity_poly.entity_id
_entity_poly.type
_entity_poly.pdbx_seq_one_letter_code
_entity_poly.pdbx_strand_id
1 'polypeptide(L)'
;ATTTLSALRLKQRLAILERYFIALNRSILLENVKVKWKSSNIPLLMVDKKSSRSVSKGVEGLARVGSRAALSFAFAFLRRAWRSGEDADLCSELLQESLDALRALSEASLFDEGTVSSVWLEVVERATKFLRSVVTGDIHGAPGLKGSGSIPLQDQHLALAILLELAVQRGT
;
A
#
# COMPACT_ATOMS: atom_id res chain seq x y z
N ALA A 1 -24.00 -7.76 -32.17
CA ALA A 1 -22.89 -6.94 -31.65
C ALA A 1 -22.38 -7.57 -30.34
N THR A 2 -21.39 -8.46 -30.42
CA THR A 2 -21.06 -9.38 -29.31
C THR A 2 -19.55 -9.71 -29.27
N THR A 3 -18.66 -8.73 -29.06
CA THR A 3 -17.21 -9.02 -28.90
C THR A 3 -16.42 -8.04 -28.03
N THR A 4 -17.04 -7.09 -27.32
CA THR A 4 -16.29 -6.11 -26.50
C THR A 4 -15.89 -6.66 -25.12
N LEU A 5 -16.78 -7.41 -24.47
CA LEU A 5 -16.57 -7.89 -23.09
C LEU A 5 -15.50 -9.00 -23.01
N SER A 6 -15.50 -9.92 -23.98
CA SER A 6 -14.48 -10.97 -24.08
C SER A 6 -13.10 -10.40 -24.41
N ALA A 7 -13.04 -9.42 -25.33
CA ALA A 7 -11.79 -8.74 -25.67
C ALA A 7 -11.21 -7.94 -24.49
N LEU A 8 -12.07 -7.27 -23.71
CA LEU A 8 -11.64 -6.49 -22.55
C LEU A 8 -11.14 -7.39 -21.42
N ARG A 9 -11.82 -8.51 -21.17
CA ARG A 9 -11.38 -9.54 -20.20
C ARG A 9 -10.06 -10.20 -20.62
N LEU A 10 -9.88 -10.45 -21.93
CA LEU A 10 -8.63 -10.97 -22.47
C LEU A 10 -7.48 -9.97 -22.33
N LYS A 11 -7.74 -8.69 -22.63
CA LYS A 11 -6.75 -7.61 -22.47
C LYS A 11 -6.29 -7.46 -21.02
N GLN A 12 -7.20 -7.51 -20.06
CA GLN A 12 -6.87 -7.50 -18.63
C GLN A 12 -6.01 -8.71 -18.24
N ARG A 13 -6.37 -9.90 -18.71
CA ARG A 13 -5.57 -11.12 -18.46
C ARG A 13 -4.18 -11.06 -19.06
N LEU A 14 -4.04 -10.53 -20.27
CA LEU A 14 -2.75 -10.34 -20.93
C LEU A 14 -1.89 -9.32 -20.21
N ALA A 15 -2.46 -8.19 -19.76
CA ALA A 15 -1.72 -7.20 -18.98
C ALA A 15 -1.19 -7.78 -17.65
N ILE A 16 -1.99 -8.63 -16.99
CA ILE A 16 -1.55 -9.36 -15.78
C ILE A 16 -0.41 -10.33 -16.15
N LEU A 17 -0.56 -11.10 -17.23
CA LEU A 17 0.44 -12.09 -17.66
C LEU A 17 1.77 -11.45 -18.08
N GLU A 18 1.70 -10.31 -18.79
CA GLU A 18 2.85 -9.51 -19.20
C GLU A 18 3.64 -9.05 -17.98
N ARG A 19 2.94 -8.55 -16.95
CA ARG A 19 3.57 -8.15 -15.69
C ARG A 19 4.23 -9.32 -14.96
N TYR A 20 3.57 -10.48 -14.87
CA TYR A 20 4.17 -11.69 -14.31
C TYR A 20 5.39 -12.16 -15.13
N PHE A 21 5.32 -12.08 -16.45
CA PHE A 21 6.40 -12.48 -17.35
C PHE A 21 7.63 -11.58 -17.17
N ILE A 22 7.43 -10.26 -17.08
CA ILE A 22 8.51 -9.29 -16.81
C ILE A 22 9.14 -9.55 -15.43
N ALA A 23 8.32 -9.78 -14.40
CA ALA A 23 8.79 -10.10 -13.05
C ALA A 23 9.61 -11.41 -13.02
N LEU A 24 9.12 -12.46 -13.68
CA LEU A 24 9.77 -13.76 -13.74
C LEU A 24 11.08 -13.73 -14.54
N ASN A 25 11.12 -12.97 -15.64
CA ASN A 25 12.36 -12.80 -16.39
C ASN A 25 13.42 -12.04 -15.57
N ARG A 26 13.01 -11.04 -14.77
CA ARG A 26 13.91 -10.35 -13.83
C ARG A 26 14.37 -11.25 -12.69
N SER A 27 13.53 -12.13 -12.14
CA SER A 27 13.93 -13.06 -11.08
C SER A 27 14.96 -14.08 -11.57
N ILE A 28 14.76 -14.63 -12.77
CA ILE A 28 15.72 -15.55 -13.41
C ILE A 28 17.05 -14.83 -13.68
N LEU A 29 17.01 -13.57 -14.11
CA LEU A 29 18.21 -12.77 -14.35
C LEU A 29 18.98 -12.48 -13.04
N LEU A 30 18.28 -12.12 -11.96
CA LEU A 30 18.88 -11.92 -10.64
C LEU A 30 19.42 -13.22 -10.03
N GLU A 31 18.76 -14.36 -10.27
CA GLU A 31 19.24 -15.68 -9.85
C GLU A 31 20.55 -16.03 -10.57
N ASN A 32 20.63 -15.78 -11.88
CA ASN A 32 21.86 -15.94 -12.65
C ASN A 32 23.00 -15.02 -12.17
N VAL A 33 22.69 -13.80 -11.71
CA VAL A 33 23.69 -12.89 -11.11
C VAL A 33 24.12 -13.36 -9.72
N LYS A 34 23.21 -13.90 -8.90
CA LYS A 34 23.54 -14.45 -7.56
C LYS A 34 24.41 -15.71 -7.61
N VAL A 35 24.27 -16.55 -8.65
CA VAL A 35 25.13 -17.74 -8.83
C VAL A 35 26.58 -17.33 -9.16
N LYS A 36 26.80 -16.14 -9.74
CA LYS A 36 28.15 -15.66 -10.08
C LYS A 36 28.91 -14.99 -8.93
N TRP A 37 28.24 -14.63 -7.82
CA TRP A 37 28.85 -13.91 -6.70
C TRP A 37 29.19 -14.78 -5.47
N LYS A 38 28.88 -16.08 -5.49
CA LYS A 38 29.32 -17.01 -4.43
C LYS A 38 30.69 -17.63 -4.76
N SER A 39 31.72 -16.79 -4.85
CA SER A 39 33.11 -17.24 -4.66
C SER A 39 33.92 -16.13 -4.00
N SER A 40 33.74 -15.99 -2.69
CA SER A 40 34.80 -15.53 -1.80
C SER A 40 34.42 -15.87 -0.36
N ASN A 41 35.09 -16.88 0.16
CA ASN A 41 35.10 -17.24 1.57
C ASN A 41 35.79 -16.13 2.37
N ILE A 42 35.14 -15.56 3.39
CA ILE A 42 35.83 -14.93 4.53
C ILE A 42 35.06 -15.27 5.82
N PRO A 43 35.74 -15.66 6.93
CA PRO A 43 35.10 -16.30 8.08
C PRO A 43 34.46 -15.32 9.07
N LEU A 44 33.47 -15.85 9.79
CA LEU A 44 32.85 -15.31 11.00
C LEU A 44 33.90 -14.83 12.02
N LEU A 45 33.80 -13.57 12.43
CA LEU A 45 34.37 -13.09 13.69
C LEU A 45 33.26 -12.54 14.58
N MET A 46 33.07 -13.25 15.69
CA MET A 46 32.33 -12.82 16.85
C MET A 46 32.94 -11.51 17.36
N VAL A 47 32.12 -10.46 17.47
CA VAL A 47 32.39 -9.33 18.35
C VAL A 47 31.19 -9.18 19.27
N ASP A 48 31.37 -9.69 20.48
CA ASP A 48 30.60 -9.30 21.66
C ASP A 48 30.76 -7.79 21.88
N LYS A 49 29.64 -7.05 21.85
CA LYS A 49 29.52 -5.76 22.52
C LYS A 49 28.07 -5.45 22.90
N LYS A 50 27.71 -5.95 24.09
CA LYS A 50 26.98 -5.28 25.19
C LYS A 50 26.05 -4.10 24.81
N SER A 51 24.76 -4.31 25.11
CA SER A 51 23.77 -3.28 25.52
C SER A 51 23.36 -2.17 24.52
N SER A 52 22.68 -2.52 23.43
CA SER A 52 21.86 -1.56 22.64
C SER A 52 20.43 -2.03 22.34
N ARG A 53 20.05 -3.25 22.75
CA ARG A 53 18.80 -3.91 22.34
C ARG A 53 17.52 -3.46 23.06
N SER A 54 17.60 -2.64 24.12
CA SER A 54 16.43 -2.14 24.85
C SER A 54 15.89 -0.83 24.25
N VAL A 55 16.76 0.05 23.74
CA VAL A 55 16.36 1.36 23.23
C VAL A 55 15.64 1.25 21.88
N SER A 56 16.09 0.37 20.97
CA SER A 56 15.45 0.23 19.64
C SER A 56 14.02 -0.32 19.75
N LYS A 57 13.77 -1.29 20.65
CA LYS A 57 12.41 -1.81 20.91
C LYS A 57 11.49 -0.75 21.51
N GLY A 58 12.02 0.11 22.39
CA GLY A 58 11.26 1.22 22.97
C GLY A 58 10.87 2.27 21.92
N VAL A 59 11.82 2.66 21.06
CA VAL A 59 11.58 3.63 19.97
C VAL A 59 10.62 3.06 18.92
N GLU A 60 10.76 1.78 18.55
CA GLU A 60 9.83 1.12 17.63
C GLU A 60 8.40 1.03 18.21
N GLY A 61 8.28 0.75 19.52
CA GLY A 61 7.00 0.78 20.23
C GLY A 61 6.35 2.17 20.20
N LEU A 62 7.14 3.23 20.41
CA LEU A 62 6.66 4.61 20.32
C LEU A 62 6.25 4.97 18.89
N ALA A 63 7.02 4.55 17.88
CA ALA A 63 6.68 4.76 16.48
C ALA A 63 5.35 4.07 16.10
N ARG A 64 5.09 2.86 16.62
CA ARG A 64 3.78 2.18 16.46
C ARG A 64 2.63 2.95 17.10
N VAL A 65 2.81 3.46 18.32
CA VAL A 65 1.76 4.23 19.00
C VAL A 65 1.50 5.54 18.25
N GLY A 66 2.55 6.28 17.90
CA GLY A 66 2.46 7.54 17.16
C GLY A 66 1.80 7.36 15.79
N SER A 67 2.21 6.36 15.01
CA SER A 67 1.62 6.06 13.71
C SER A 67 0.16 5.65 13.80
N ARG A 68 -0.22 4.83 14.78
CA ARG A 68 -1.63 4.45 15.02
C ARG A 68 -2.49 5.64 15.41
N ALA A 69 -1.99 6.51 16.29
CA ALA A 69 -2.70 7.72 16.70
C ALA A 69 -2.87 8.68 15.52
N ALA A 70 -1.79 8.97 14.78
CA ALA A 70 -1.80 9.83 13.61
C ALA A 70 -2.78 9.35 12.53
N LEU A 71 -2.72 8.05 12.16
CA LEU A 71 -3.68 7.47 11.21
C LEU A 71 -5.13 7.56 11.71
N SER A 72 -5.35 7.34 13.00
CA SER A 72 -6.71 7.42 13.56
C SER A 72 -7.28 8.83 13.46
N PHE A 73 -6.45 9.85 13.72
CA PHE A 73 -6.82 11.25 13.50
C PHE A 73 -7.04 11.56 12.02
N ALA A 74 -6.15 11.11 11.13
CA ALA A 74 -6.31 11.30 9.68
C ALA A 74 -7.61 10.68 9.15
N PHE A 75 -7.93 9.44 9.56
CA PHE A 75 -9.19 8.80 9.16
C PHE A 75 -10.43 9.44 9.78
N ALA A 76 -10.32 9.97 11.00
CA ALA A 76 -11.41 10.75 11.60
C ALA A 76 -11.62 12.08 10.87
N PHE A 77 -10.53 12.74 10.45
CA PHE A 77 -10.55 13.95 9.65
C PHE A 77 -11.22 13.72 8.29
N LEU A 78 -10.75 12.73 7.52
CA LEU A 78 -11.32 12.38 6.21
C LEU A 78 -12.82 12.08 6.30
N ARG A 79 -13.22 11.24 7.28
CA ARG A 79 -14.65 10.94 7.53
C ARG A 79 -15.46 12.16 7.93
N ARG A 80 -14.86 13.14 8.62
CA ARG A 80 -15.53 14.40 8.95
C ARG A 80 -15.70 15.23 7.69
N ALA A 81 -14.63 15.44 6.93
CA ALA A 81 -14.62 16.26 5.73
C ALA A 81 -15.63 15.79 4.68
N TRP A 82 -15.68 14.47 4.38
CA TRP A 82 -16.68 13.92 3.46
C TRP A 82 -18.12 14.05 3.95
N ARG A 83 -18.34 14.03 5.27
CA ARG A 83 -19.67 14.14 5.86
C ARG A 83 -20.15 15.58 5.93
N SER A 84 -19.26 16.52 6.25
CA SER A 84 -19.58 17.96 6.27
C SER A 84 -19.57 18.60 4.88
N GLY A 85 -18.88 18.01 3.91
CA GLY A 85 -18.57 18.65 2.64
C GLY A 85 -17.47 19.71 2.75
N GLU A 86 -17.28 20.30 3.94
CA GLU A 86 -16.13 21.15 4.27
C GLU A 86 -14.83 20.35 4.11
N ASP A 87 -13.85 20.93 3.42
CA ASP A 87 -12.54 20.33 3.14
C ASP A 87 -12.59 19.01 2.34
N ALA A 88 -13.70 18.73 1.64
CA ALA A 88 -13.80 17.56 0.77
C ALA A 88 -12.75 17.61 -0.37
N ASP A 89 -12.48 18.80 -0.92
CA ASP A 89 -11.46 19.00 -1.96
C ASP A 89 -10.07 18.59 -1.48
N LEU A 90 -9.74 18.88 -0.21
CA LEU A 90 -8.47 18.47 0.41
C LEU A 90 -8.36 16.93 0.53
N CYS A 91 -9.50 16.24 0.70
CA CYS A 91 -9.51 14.78 0.71
C CYS A 91 -9.18 14.22 -0.67
N SER A 92 -9.75 14.81 -1.73
CA SER A 92 -9.46 14.46 -3.11
C SER A 92 -7.99 14.71 -3.44
N GLU A 93 -7.45 15.88 -3.06
CA GLU A 93 -6.03 16.22 -3.23
C GLU A 93 -5.12 15.23 -2.51
N LEU A 94 -5.39 14.93 -1.23
CA LEU A 94 -4.58 13.97 -0.46
C LEU A 94 -4.59 12.56 -1.08
N LEU A 95 -5.74 12.09 -1.54
CA LEU A 95 -5.84 10.78 -2.20
C LEU A 95 -5.11 10.79 -3.54
N GLN A 96 -5.20 11.88 -4.30
CA GLN A 96 -4.50 12.04 -5.57
C GLN A 96 -2.98 12.05 -5.36
N GLU A 97 -2.47 12.85 -4.42
CA GLU A 97 -1.04 12.87 -4.07
C GLU A 97 -0.54 11.52 -3.58
N SER A 98 -1.35 10.80 -2.79
CA SER A 98 -1.00 9.45 -2.34
C SER A 98 -0.90 8.48 -3.51
N LEU A 99 -1.80 8.57 -4.49
CA LEU A 99 -1.76 7.77 -5.70
C LEU A 99 -0.54 8.09 -6.57
N ASP A 100 -0.22 9.36 -6.74
CA ASP A 100 0.91 9.81 -7.54
C ASP A 100 2.26 9.44 -6.89
N ALA A 101 2.35 9.53 -5.56
CA ALA A 101 3.50 9.06 -4.80
C ALA A 101 3.73 7.55 -4.97
N LEU A 102 2.66 6.75 -4.98
CA LEU A 102 2.76 5.31 -5.26
C LEU A 102 3.22 5.07 -6.70
N ARG A 103 2.65 5.76 -7.69
CA ARG A 103 3.05 5.61 -9.09
C ARG A 103 4.49 6.02 -9.39
N ALA A 104 5.07 6.89 -8.55
CA ALA A 104 6.47 7.27 -8.65
C ALA A 104 7.43 6.16 -8.19
N LEU A 105 6.95 5.16 -7.45
CA LEU A 105 7.75 4.00 -7.08
C LEU A 105 7.96 3.07 -8.29
N SER A 106 9.13 2.45 -8.37
CA SER A 106 9.35 1.40 -9.37
C SER A 106 8.43 0.21 -9.11
N GLU A 107 7.94 -0.43 -10.19
CA GLU A 107 7.14 -1.66 -10.09
C GLU A 107 7.84 -2.70 -9.20
N ALA A 108 7.06 -3.37 -8.34
CA ALA A 108 7.54 -4.38 -7.38
C ALA A 108 8.51 -3.86 -6.29
N SER A 109 8.59 -2.54 -6.06
CA SER A 109 9.45 -1.97 -5.00
C SER A 109 9.13 -2.48 -3.59
N LEU A 110 7.92 -2.99 -3.36
CA LEU A 110 7.46 -3.49 -2.07
C LEU A 110 7.26 -5.02 -2.05
N PHE A 111 7.81 -5.71 -3.05
CA PHE A 111 7.68 -7.15 -3.16
C PHE A 111 8.42 -7.90 -2.03
N ASP A 112 9.61 -7.42 -1.66
CA ASP A 112 10.37 -7.98 -0.54
C ASP A 112 10.04 -7.24 0.77
N GLU A 113 8.99 -7.70 1.46
CA GLU A 113 8.54 -7.13 2.74
C GLU A 113 9.64 -7.14 3.81
N GLY A 114 10.65 -8.01 3.70
CA GLY A 114 11.78 -8.06 4.62
C GLY A 114 12.69 -6.84 4.57
N THR A 115 12.62 -6.04 3.50
CA THR A 115 13.38 -4.79 3.34
C THR A 115 12.65 -3.56 3.85
N VAL A 116 11.37 -3.71 4.19
CA VAL A 116 10.48 -2.60 4.58
C VAL A 116 10.22 -2.65 6.09
N SER A 117 10.12 -1.48 6.73
CA SER A 117 9.88 -1.39 8.16
C SER A 117 8.56 -2.07 8.55
N SER A 118 8.58 -2.88 9.62
CA SER A 118 7.38 -3.52 10.19
C SER A 118 6.28 -2.50 10.55
N VAL A 119 6.67 -1.31 11.04
CA VAL A 119 5.74 -0.23 11.38
C VAL A 119 5.06 0.32 10.12
N TRP A 120 5.80 0.42 9.02
CA TRP A 120 5.24 0.86 7.74
C TRP A 120 4.22 -0.15 7.20
N LEU A 121 4.52 -1.45 7.27
CA LEU A 121 3.59 -2.51 6.87
C LEU A 121 2.30 -2.47 7.72
N GLU A 122 2.40 -2.26 9.04
CA GLU A 122 1.23 -2.08 9.91
C GLU A 122 0.37 -0.86 9.50
N VAL A 123 1.02 0.26 9.18
CA VAL A 123 0.36 1.50 8.73
C VAL A 123 -0.38 1.27 7.43
N VAL A 124 0.27 0.65 6.44
CA VAL A 124 -0.31 0.36 5.13
C VAL A 124 -1.45 -0.64 5.22
N GLU A 125 -1.34 -1.68 6.07
CA GLU A 125 -2.45 -2.62 6.28
C GLU A 125 -3.69 -1.91 6.84
N ARG A 126 -3.48 -1.00 7.79
CA ARG A 126 -4.57 -0.23 8.40
C ARG A 126 -5.20 0.76 7.41
N ALA A 127 -4.38 1.44 6.62
CA ALA A 127 -4.83 2.31 5.54
C ALA A 127 -5.59 1.54 4.45
N THR A 128 -5.11 0.36 4.07
CA THR A 128 -5.78 -0.54 3.12
C THR A 128 -7.18 -0.91 3.58
N LYS A 129 -7.34 -1.28 4.87
CA LYS A 129 -8.66 -1.58 5.46
C LYS A 129 -9.59 -0.37 5.41
N PHE A 130 -9.07 0.82 5.73
CA PHE A 130 -9.84 2.06 5.64
C PHE A 130 -10.25 2.39 4.20
N LEU A 131 -9.32 2.35 3.24
CA LEU A 131 -9.62 2.61 1.83
C LEU A 131 -10.67 1.65 1.29
N ARG A 132 -10.65 0.37 1.69
CA ARG A 132 -11.73 -0.57 1.31
C ARG A 132 -13.11 -0.12 1.79
N SER A 133 -13.22 0.41 3.01
CA SER A 133 -14.50 0.99 3.48
C SER A 133 -14.88 2.28 2.75
N VAL A 134 -13.89 3.07 2.31
CA VAL A 134 -14.13 4.27 1.50
C VAL A 134 -14.72 3.88 0.14
N VAL A 135 -14.13 2.88 -0.51
CA VAL A 135 -14.60 2.35 -1.80
C VAL A 135 -16.04 1.85 -1.75
N THR A 136 -16.43 1.15 -0.68
CA THR A 136 -17.80 0.64 -0.54
C THR A 136 -18.79 1.69 -0.04
N GLY A 137 -18.31 2.90 0.31
CA GLY A 137 -19.12 3.95 0.90
C GLY A 137 -19.54 3.69 2.35
N ASP A 138 -19.05 2.60 2.97
CA ASP A 138 -19.48 2.13 4.29
C ASP A 138 -18.51 2.58 5.40
N ILE A 139 -18.28 3.88 5.48
CA ILE A 139 -17.42 4.49 6.52
C ILE A 139 -18.17 4.84 7.82
N HIS A 140 -19.50 4.69 7.83
CA HIS A 140 -20.35 5.29 8.88
C HIS A 140 -20.73 4.39 10.05
N GLY A 141 -20.53 3.06 10.00
CA GLY A 141 -20.67 2.18 11.17
C GLY A 141 -22.04 2.21 11.91
N ALA A 142 -23.02 2.96 11.40
CA ALA A 142 -24.33 3.16 11.99
C ALA A 142 -25.39 2.80 10.94
N PRO A 143 -26.13 1.69 11.12
CA PRO A 143 -27.21 1.34 10.23
C PRO A 143 -28.38 2.30 10.51
N GLY A 144 -28.68 3.24 9.61
CA GLY A 144 -29.97 3.92 9.67
C GLY A 144 -30.14 5.31 9.06
N LEU A 145 -29.09 6.12 8.87
CA LEU A 145 -29.28 7.47 8.31
C LEU A 145 -28.76 7.56 6.87
N LYS A 146 -29.64 7.18 5.93
CA LYS A 146 -29.58 7.66 4.55
C LYS A 146 -29.91 9.15 4.57
N GLY A 147 -28.93 10.00 4.84
CA GLY A 147 -29.15 11.44 4.87
C GLY A 147 -27.85 12.20 4.95
N SER A 148 -27.39 12.68 3.78
CA SER A 148 -26.38 13.73 3.60
C SER A 148 -24.97 13.44 4.16
N GLY A 149 -24.10 12.88 3.31
CA GLY A 149 -22.66 12.73 3.61
C GLY A 149 -22.03 11.49 2.98
N SER A 150 -22.39 11.14 1.74
CA SER A 150 -21.73 10.04 1.03
C SER A 150 -20.38 10.50 0.49
N ILE A 151 -19.35 9.66 0.61
CA ILE A 151 -18.04 9.91 0.00
C ILE A 151 -18.22 10.22 -1.49
N PRO A 152 -17.64 11.30 -2.02
CA PRO A 152 -17.68 11.62 -3.45
C PRO A 152 -17.23 10.45 -4.31
N LEU A 153 -17.90 10.22 -5.44
CA LEU A 153 -17.60 9.09 -6.33
C LEU A 153 -16.15 9.16 -6.86
N GLN A 154 -15.62 10.36 -7.07
CA GLN A 154 -14.22 10.58 -7.42
C GLN A 154 -13.26 10.01 -6.37
N ASP A 155 -13.50 10.28 -5.09
CA ASP A 155 -12.64 9.81 -3.99
C ASP A 155 -12.72 8.29 -3.80
N GLN A 156 -13.89 7.69 -4.07
CA GLN A 156 -14.03 6.23 -4.13
C GLN A 156 -13.16 5.64 -5.25
N HIS A 157 -13.11 6.28 -6.42
CA HIS A 157 -12.25 5.86 -7.53
C HIS A 157 -10.76 6.04 -7.21
N LEU A 158 -10.38 7.15 -6.57
CA LEU A 158 -9.00 7.36 -6.12
C LEU A 158 -8.58 6.31 -5.09
N ALA A 159 -9.44 6.02 -4.11
CA ALA A 159 -9.18 4.96 -3.14
C ALA A 159 -9.02 3.58 -3.81
N LEU A 160 -9.85 3.25 -4.80
CA LEU A 160 -9.70 2.04 -5.61
C LEU A 160 -8.36 2.02 -6.36
N ALA A 161 -7.98 3.13 -6.99
CA ALA A 161 -6.73 3.24 -7.73
C ALA A 161 -5.52 3.05 -6.81
N ILE A 162 -5.53 3.63 -5.61
CA ILE A 162 -4.48 3.45 -4.59
C ILE A 162 -4.38 1.98 -4.20
N LEU A 163 -5.51 1.30 -3.96
CA LEU A 163 -5.52 -0.11 -3.59
C LEU A 163 -4.93 -0.99 -4.72
N LEU A 164 -5.24 -0.69 -5.97
CA LEU A 164 -4.69 -1.39 -7.13
C LEU A 164 -3.18 -1.13 -7.29
N GLU A 165 -2.73 0.11 -7.10
CA GLU A 165 -1.31 0.46 -7.19
C GLU A 165 -0.48 -0.21 -6.07
N LEU A 166 -1.01 -0.24 -4.84
CA LEU A 166 -0.40 -0.99 -3.74
C LEU A 166 -0.29 -2.49 -4.04
N ALA A 167 -1.31 -3.07 -4.67
CA ALA A 167 -1.30 -4.47 -5.09
C ALA A 167 -0.23 -4.73 -6.16
N VAL A 168 -0.07 -3.82 -7.13
CA VAL A 168 1.01 -3.86 -8.14
C VAL A 168 2.38 -3.82 -7.49
N GLN A 169 2.59 -2.96 -6.49
CA GLN A 169 3.88 -2.83 -5.82
C GLN A 169 4.23 -4.05 -4.95
N ARG A 170 3.24 -4.73 -4.38
CA ARG A 170 3.43 -5.95 -3.57
C ARG A 170 3.39 -7.25 -4.38
N GLY A 171 2.96 -7.20 -5.65
CA GLY A 171 2.82 -8.38 -6.50
C GLY A 171 1.66 -9.30 -6.13
N THR A 172 0.59 -8.76 -5.54
CA THR A 172 -0.58 -9.49 -5.03
C THR A 172 -1.84 -9.28 -5.86
#